data_AF-A0A1G0W965-F1
#
_entry.id   AF-A0A1G0W965-F1
#
_cell.length_a   1.000
_cell.length_b   1.000
_cell.length_c   1.000
_cell.angle_alpha   90.00
_cell.angle_beta   90.00
_cell.angle_gamma   90.00
#
_symmetry.space_group_name_H-M   'P 1'
#
loop_
_entity.id
_entity.type
_entity.pdbx_description
1 polymer ?
#
loop_
_entity_poly.entity_id
_entity_poly.type
_entity_poly.pdbx_seq_one_letter_code
_entity_poly.pdbx_strand_id
1 'polypeptide(L)'
;MPEDNRFNALATDKKQLTDTVKMIAYRAETSMASIIAKETKTFEQARALLRDVFISDADLIPDSKNRTLTVKLHNLSTKGLDKVLDQLLKTLNETETRYPGTNLVLRYERIGATT
;
A
#
# COMPACT_ATOMS: atom_id res chain seq x y z
N MET A 1 -43.68 -6.82 -12.43
CA MET A 1 -42.26 -6.96 -12.83
C MET A 1 -41.85 -8.39 -12.48
N PRO A 2 -41.33 -9.21 -13.41
CA PRO A 2 -41.04 -10.61 -13.13
C PRO A 2 -39.81 -10.75 -12.22
N GLU A 3 -39.89 -11.67 -11.26
CA GLU A 3 -38.98 -11.79 -10.11
C GLU A 3 -37.58 -12.34 -10.46
N ASP A 4 -37.42 -12.94 -11.65
CA ASP A 4 -36.20 -13.64 -12.05
C ASP A 4 -35.03 -12.74 -12.46
N ASN A 5 -35.25 -11.45 -12.74
CA ASN A 5 -34.19 -10.53 -13.17
C ASN A 5 -33.47 -9.80 -12.02
N ARG A 6 -33.95 -9.90 -10.77
CA ARG A 6 -33.38 -9.15 -9.64
C ARG A 6 -32.06 -9.73 -9.12
N PHE A 7 -31.82 -11.03 -9.28
CA PHE A 7 -30.64 -11.69 -8.72
C PHE A 7 -29.39 -11.58 -9.61
N ASN A 8 -29.53 -11.44 -10.93
CA ASN A 8 -28.39 -11.35 -11.86
C ASN A 8 -27.70 -9.98 -11.87
N ALA A 9 -28.44 -8.89 -11.61
CA ALA A 9 -27.88 -7.54 -11.55
C ALA A 9 -26.89 -7.41 -10.37
N LEU A 10 -27.26 -7.91 -9.18
CA LEU A 10 -26.46 -7.84 -7.96
C LEU A 10 -25.10 -8.57 -8.09
N ALA A 11 -25.05 -9.68 -8.84
CA ALA A 11 -23.81 -10.41 -9.09
C ALA A 11 -22.84 -9.63 -9.98
N THR A 12 -23.38 -8.91 -10.98
CA THR A 12 -22.60 -8.06 -11.91
C THR A 12 -22.00 -6.87 -11.18
N ASP A 13 -22.78 -6.20 -10.33
CA ASP A 13 -22.34 -5.02 -9.58
C ASP A 13 -21.24 -5.37 -8.57
N LYS A 14 -21.38 -6.51 -7.87
CA LYS A 14 -20.35 -7.02 -6.95
C LYS A 14 -19.05 -7.35 -7.68
N LYS A 15 -19.14 -7.93 -8.88
CA LYS A 15 -17.98 -8.22 -9.72
C LYS A 15 -17.27 -6.94 -10.14
N GLN A 16 -18.01 -5.95 -10.63
CA GLN A 16 -17.45 -4.66 -11.06
C GLN A 16 -16.70 -3.95 -9.93
N LEU A 17 -17.28 -3.92 -8.72
CA LEU A 17 -16.61 -3.34 -7.55
C LEU A 17 -15.30 -4.08 -7.25
N THR A 18 -15.34 -5.40 -7.19
CA THR A 18 -14.17 -6.23 -6.87
C THR A 18 -13.07 -6.07 -7.91
N ASP A 19 -13.43 -6.07 -9.20
CA ASP A 19 -12.48 -5.91 -10.30
C ASP A 19 -11.87 -4.50 -10.30
N THR A 20 -12.64 -3.48 -9.93
CA THR A 20 -12.13 -2.11 -9.77
C THR A 20 -11.10 -2.02 -8.66
N VAL A 21 -11.39 -2.59 -7.48
CA VAL A 21 -10.44 -2.63 -6.36
C VAL A 21 -9.16 -3.38 -6.75
N LYS A 22 -9.28 -4.54 -7.40
CA LYS A 22 -8.12 -5.31 -7.90
C LYS A 22 -7.28 -4.51 -8.88
N MET A 23 -7.90 -3.81 -9.81
CA MET A 23 -7.20 -2.99 -10.80
C MET A 23 -6.46 -1.82 -10.15
N ILE A 24 -7.06 -1.16 -9.16
CA ILE A 24 -6.41 -0.10 -8.39
C ILE A 24 -5.22 -0.66 -7.62
N ALA A 25 -5.40 -1.77 -6.90
CA ALA A 25 -4.33 -2.42 -6.15
C ALA A 25 -3.17 -2.86 -7.06
N TYR A 26 -3.47 -3.52 -8.19
CA TYR A 26 -2.47 -3.94 -9.17
C TYR A 26 -1.67 -2.77 -9.74
N ARG A 27 -2.34 -1.64 -10.06
CA ARG A 27 -1.67 -0.44 -10.56
C ARG A 27 -0.81 0.22 -9.49
N ALA A 28 -1.30 0.31 -8.25
CA ALA A 28 -0.55 0.85 -7.13
C ALA A 28 0.72 0.03 -6.86
N GLU A 29 0.59 -1.30 -6.79
CA GLU A 29 1.73 -2.22 -6.67
C GLU A 29 2.71 -2.06 -7.83
N THR A 30 2.23 -2.01 -9.07
CA THR A 30 3.08 -1.86 -10.27
C THR A 30 3.85 -0.53 -10.23
N SER A 31 3.21 0.55 -9.78
CA SER A 31 3.86 1.85 -9.58
C SER A 31 4.91 1.78 -8.48
N MET A 32 4.60 1.18 -7.32
CA MET A 32 5.56 0.99 -6.23
C MET A 32 6.75 0.14 -6.68
N ALA A 33 6.52 -0.97 -7.40
CA ALA A 33 7.59 -1.82 -7.91
C ALA A 33 8.49 -1.07 -8.89
N SER A 34 7.90 -0.21 -9.73
CA SER A 34 8.65 0.61 -10.68
C SER A 34 9.58 1.62 -9.97
N ILE A 35 9.18 2.13 -8.80
CA ILE A 35 9.99 3.06 -7.99
C ILE A 35 11.27 2.39 -7.49
N ILE A 36 11.19 1.11 -7.08
CA ILE A 36 12.30 0.38 -6.44
C ILE A 36 13.03 -0.63 -7.35
N ALA A 37 12.57 -0.80 -8.60
CA ALA A 37 13.11 -1.81 -9.51
C ALA A 37 14.59 -1.61 -9.84
N LYS A 38 15.08 -0.36 -9.80
CA LYS A 38 16.50 -0.05 -10.06
C LYS A 38 17.39 -0.60 -8.96
N GLU A 39 16.91 -0.62 -7.73
CA GLU A 39 17.64 -1.02 -6.54
C GLU A 39 17.53 -2.52 -6.27
N THR A 40 16.41 -3.15 -6.64
CA THR A 40 16.21 -4.61 -6.56
C THR A 40 16.78 -5.38 -7.75
N LYS A 41 17.47 -4.73 -8.70
CA LYS A 41 18.03 -5.30 -9.95
C LYS A 41 17.01 -5.82 -10.96
N THR A 42 15.89 -6.42 -10.52
CA THR A 42 14.80 -6.88 -11.37
C THR A 42 13.44 -6.47 -10.81
N PHE A 43 12.44 -6.42 -11.69
CA PHE A 43 11.07 -6.07 -11.34
C PHE A 43 10.40 -7.17 -10.48
N GLU A 44 10.74 -8.43 -10.72
CA GLU A 44 10.26 -9.58 -9.97
C GLU A 44 10.73 -9.53 -8.52
N GLN A 45 11.98 -9.11 -8.27
CA GLN A 45 12.49 -8.92 -6.92
C GLN A 45 11.80 -7.74 -6.21
N ALA A 46 11.48 -6.66 -6.94
CA ALA A 46 10.66 -5.58 -6.40
C ALA A 46 9.26 -6.04 -5.99
N ARG A 47 8.60 -6.85 -6.82
CA ARG A 47 7.28 -7.41 -6.50
C ARG A 47 7.33 -8.40 -5.33
N ALA A 48 8.38 -9.23 -5.25
CA ALA A 48 8.58 -10.14 -4.12
C ALA A 48 8.71 -9.34 -2.81
N LEU A 49 9.52 -8.27 -2.82
CA LEU A 49 9.66 -7.37 -1.68
C LEU A 49 8.32 -6.74 -1.27
N LEU A 50 7.56 -6.18 -2.21
CA LEU A 50 6.25 -5.60 -1.91
C LEU A 50 5.24 -6.62 -1.38
N ARG A 51 5.27 -7.84 -1.90
CA ARG A 51 4.43 -8.92 -1.40
C ARG A 51 4.73 -9.23 0.06
N ASP A 52 5.99 -9.31 0.43
CA ASP A 52 6.40 -9.54 1.82
C ASP A 52 5.91 -8.40 2.72
N VAL A 53 6.03 -7.14 2.27
CA VAL A 53 5.51 -5.96 2.98
C VAL A 53 3.99 -6.03 3.16
N PHE A 54 3.22 -6.39 2.12
CA PHE A 54 1.76 -6.41 2.20
C PHE A 54 1.19 -7.52 3.07
N ILE A 55 1.95 -8.58 3.33
CA ILE A 55 1.57 -9.67 4.23
C ILE A 55 2.06 -9.42 5.65
N SER A 56 3.08 -8.56 5.82
CA SER A 56 3.58 -8.18 7.14
C SER A 56 2.59 -7.30 7.90
N ASP A 57 2.60 -7.44 9.23
CA ASP A 57 1.83 -6.55 10.10
C ASP A 57 2.38 -5.11 10.02
N ALA A 58 1.53 -4.15 10.37
CA ALA A 58 1.91 -2.76 10.48
C ALA A 58 1.14 -2.08 11.61
N ASP A 59 1.84 -1.26 12.41
CA ASP A 59 1.17 -0.44 13.42
C ASP A 59 0.62 0.83 12.78
N LEU A 60 -0.64 1.13 13.07
CA LEU A 60 -1.31 2.37 12.67
C LEU A 60 -1.43 3.30 13.88
N ILE A 61 -0.68 4.40 13.86
CA ILE A 61 -0.59 5.34 14.98
C ILE A 61 -1.17 6.69 14.54
N PRO A 62 -2.44 6.98 14.88
CA PRO A 62 -3.04 8.27 14.61
C PRO A 62 -2.51 9.34 15.59
N ASP A 63 -2.14 10.49 15.07
CA ASP A 63 -1.81 11.69 15.84
C ASP A 63 -2.70 12.85 15.41
N SER A 64 -3.70 13.14 16.24
CA SER A 64 -4.65 14.22 15.99
C SER A 64 -4.04 15.61 16.13
N LYS A 65 -2.95 15.79 16.90
CA LYS A 65 -2.30 17.09 17.11
C LYS A 65 -1.50 17.47 15.88
N ASN A 66 -0.68 16.54 15.39
CA ASN A 66 0.16 16.75 14.20
C ASN A 66 -0.59 16.47 12.89
N ARG A 67 -1.83 15.97 12.98
CA ARG A 67 -2.68 15.59 11.84
C ARG A 67 -1.99 14.57 10.94
N THR A 68 -1.40 13.56 11.55
CA THR A 68 -0.72 12.47 10.83
C THR A 68 -1.32 11.12 11.20
N LEU A 69 -1.24 10.18 10.27
CA LEU A 69 -1.44 8.77 10.53
C LEU A 69 -0.14 8.06 10.16
N THR A 70 0.62 7.65 11.17
CA THR A 70 1.89 6.96 10.96
C THR A 70 1.64 5.47 10.78
N VAL A 71 2.11 4.94 9.66
CA VAL A 71 2.13 3.51 9.33
C VAL A 71 3.55 3.00 9.59
N LYS A 72 3.72 2.22 10.65
CA LYS A 72 5.01 1.61 10.99
C LYS A 72 5.08 0.20 10.43
N LEU A 73 6.04 -0.03 9.54
CA LEU A 73 6.30 -1.33 8.96
C LEU A 73 7.36 -2.09 9.78
N HIS A 74 7.15 -3.38 10.02
CA HIS A 74 8.18 -4.23 10.60
C HIS A 74 9.33 -4.45 9.60
N ASN A 75 10.54 -4.64 10.11
CA ASN A 75 11.72 -4.86 9.26
C ASN A 75 11.64 -6.18 8.50
N LEU A 76 12.27 -6.18 7.33
CA LEU A 76 12.37 -7.37 6.50
C LEU A 76 13.66 -8.12 6.78
N SER A 77 13.73 -9.38 6.33
CA SER A 77 14.77 -10.33 6.74
C SER A 77 16.22 -9.94 6.39
N THR A 78 16.47 -8.91 5.56
CA THR A 78 17.84 -8.50 5.21
C THR A 78 18.03 -6.98 5.13
N LYS A 79 19.20 -6.50 5.58
CA LYS A 79 19.59 -5.06 5.56
C LYS A 79 19.55 -4.43 4.17
N GLY A 80 19.77 -5.21 3.11
CA GLY A 80 19.70 -4.73 1.74
C GLY A 80 18.28 -4.34 1.34
N LEU A 81 17.30 -5.17 1.70
CA LEU A 81 15.88 -4.92 1.43
C LEU A 81 15.33 -3.76 2.27
N ASP A 82 15.80 -3.62 3.50
CA ASP A 82 15.46 -2.48 4.36
C ASP A 82 15.78 -1.13 3.70
N LYS A 83 16.96 -1.00 3.07
CA LYS A 83 17.35 0.23 2.38
C LYS A 83 16.46 0.53 1.18
N VAL A 84 16.07 -0.50 0.43
CA VAL A 84 15.15 -0.36 -0.71
C VAL A 84 13.77 0.07 -0.23
N LEU A 85 13.30 -0.52 0.87
CA LEU A 85 12.04 -0.14 1.49
C LEU A 85 12.08 1.31 1.98
N ASP A 86 13.16 1.76 2.63
CA ASP A 86 13.31 3.15 3.07
C ASP A 86 13.17 4.16 1.91
N GLN A 87 13.71 3.84 0.73
CA GLN A 87 13.56 4.67 -0.46
C GLN A 87 12.11 4.73 -0.94
N LEU A 88 11.39 3.60 -0.91
CA LEU A 88 9.96 3.57 -1.22
C LEU A 88 9.18 4.44 -0.24
N LEU A 89 9.38 4.26 1.08
CA LEU A 89 8.66 5.02 2.10
C LEU A 89 8.93 6.51 2.01
N LYS A 90 10.17 6.91 1.70
CA LYS A 90 10.50 8.31 1.40
C LYS A 90 9.64 8.85 0.25
N THR A 91 9.59 8.13 -0.87
CA THR A 91 8.80 8.54 -2.05
C THR A 91 7.31 8.63 -1.71
N LEU A 92 6.78 7.68 -0.94
CA LEU A 92 5.38 7.73 -0.48
C LEU A 92 5.13 8.92 0.43
N ASN A 93 6.05 9.25 1.33
CA ASN A 93 5.94 10.40 2.23
C ASN A 93 5.97 11.75 1.51
N GLU A 94 6.69 11.85 0.39
CA GLU A 94 6.75 13.05 -0.46
C GLU A 94 5.41 13.36 -1.14
N THR A 95 4.51 12.38 -1.28
CA THR A 95 3.18 12.60 -1.88
C THR A 95 2.22 13.39 -0.98
N GLU A 96 2.53 13.50 0.32
CA GLU A 96 1.67 14.12 1.34
C GLU A 96 0.21 13.61 1.29
N THR A 97 0.04 12.32 0.94
CA THR A 97 -1.28 11.71 0.75
C THR A 97 -2.11 11.82 2.02
N ARG A 98 -3.35 12.29 1.89
CA ARG A 98 -4.33 12.34 2.98
C ARG A 98 -5.10 11.03 3.06
N TYR A 99 -5.28 10.51 4.28
CA TYR A 99 -6.11 9.33 4.49
C TYR A 99 -7.59 9.66 4.20
N PRO A 100 -8.28 8.87 3.35
CA PRO A 100 -9.64 9.18 2.92
C PRO A 100 -10.61 9.43 4.08
N GLY A 101 -11.46 10.45 3.95
CA GLY A 101 -12.45 10.80 4.98
C GLY A 101 -11.87 11.47 6.23
N THR A 102 -10.57 11.81 6.25
CA THR A 102 -9.91 12.48 7.38
C THR A 102 -9.00 13.62 6.92
N ASN A 103 -8.51 14.40 7.88
CA ASN A 103 -7.46 15.39 7.66
C ASN A 103 -6.05 14.88 7.97
N LEU A 104 -5.90 13.57 8.22
CA LEU A 104 -4.62 12.96 8.58
C LEU A 104 -3.75 12.74 7.34
N VAL A 105 -2.52 13.22 7.37
CA VAL A 105 -1.51 12.94 6.34
C VAL A 105 -0.82 11.63 6.66
N LEU A 106 -0.72 10.73 5.68
CA LEU A 106 -0.03 9.46 5.83
C LEU A 106 1.48 9.68 5.95
N ARG A 107 2.07 9.03 6.95
CA ARG A 107 3.51 8.99 7.14
C ARG A 107 3.94 7.54 7.29
N TYR A 108 4.97 7.13 6.57
CA TYR A 108 5.47 5.76 6.53
C TYR A 108 6.87 5.72 7.12
N GLU A 109 7.11 4.77 8.02
CA GLU A 109 8.42 4.54 8.61
C GLU A 109 8.61 3.05 8.96
N ARG A 110 9.86 2.62 9.14
CA ARG A 110 10.17 1.26 9.60
C ARG A 110 10.45 1.22 11.10
N ILE A 111 10.14 0.10 11.73
CA ILE A 111 10.41 -0.14 13.14
C ILE A 111 11.91 -0.32 13.37
N GLY A 112 12.51 0.58 14.15
CA GLY A 112 13.94 0.57 14.42
C GLY A 112 14.79 1.37 13.43
N ALA A 113 14.18 2.09 12.49
CA ALA A 113 14.84 3.21 11.82
C ALA A 113 14.93 4.38 12.82
N THR A 114 15.86 4.29 13.78
CA THR A 114 16.23 5.45 14.60
C THR A 114 16.81 6.51 13.69
N THR A 115 16.17 7.68 13.66
CA THR A 115 16.74 8.93 13.16
C THR A 115 17.90 9.36 14.03
#